data_AF-A0AAW6MCK5-F1
#
_entry.id   AF-A0AAW6MCK5-F1
#
_cell.length_a   1.000
_cell.length_b   1.000
_cell.length_c   1.000
_cell.angle_alpha   90.00
_cell.angle_beta   90.00
_cell.angle_gamma   90.00
#
_symmetry.space_group_name_H-M   'P 1'
#
loop_
_entity.id
_entity.type
_entity.pdbx_description
1 polymer ?
#
loop_
_entity_poly.entity_id
_entity_poly.type
_entity_poly.pdbx_seq_one_letter_code
_entity_poly.pdbx_strand_id
1 'polypeptide(L)' 'GNELSDEEMQEIVELLIAKDIFDRKMYEDHQVLTSVHIQKVWLEATKRRKRDLTPLPYFLMETKVPKNGKEEN' A
#
# COMPACT_ATOMS: atom_id res chain seq x y z
N GLY A 1 3.70 -5.86 29.65
CA GLY A 1 2.86 -6.59 28.68
C GLY A 1 3.74 -7.62 28.03
N ASN A 2 3.19 -8.74 27.57
CA ASN A 2 3.94 -9.62 26.69
C ASN A 2 4.15 -8.89 25.37
N GLU A 3 5.37 -8.43 25.13
CA GLU A 3 5.79 -7.96 23.82
C GLU A 3 6.04 -9.21 22.96
N LEU A 4 5.52 -9.19 21.73
CA LEU A 4 5.83 -10.21 20.73
C LEU A 4 7.32 -10.12 20.39
N SER A 5 7.97 -11.26 20.22
CA SER A 5 9.34 -11.29 19.71
C SER A 5 9.37 -10.90 18.23
N ASP A 6 10.55 -10.48 17.75
CA ASP A 6 10.76 -10.20 16.33
C ASP A 6 10.49 -11.44 15.45
N GLU A 7 10.77 -12.63 15.97
CA GLU A 7 10.54 -13.92 15.31
C GLU A 7 9.03 -14.17 15.15
N GLU A 8 8.25 -14.00 16.23
CA GLU A 8 6.79 -14.13 16.19
C GLU A 8 6.16 -13.11 15.25
N MET A 9 6.68 -11.89 15.22
CA MET A 9 6.22 -10.86 14.27
C MET A 9 6.48 -11.25 12.82
N GLN A 10 7.63 -11.86 12.52
CA GLN A 10 7.92 -12.30 11.16
C GLN A 10 7.05 -13.48 10.73
N GLU A 11 6.80 -14.45 11.62
CA GLU A 11 5.86 -15.52 11.32
C GLU A 11 4.46 -14.99 11.00
N ILE A 12 4.00 -13.96 11.72
CA ILE A 12 2.72 -13.30 11.45
C ILE A 12 2.75 -12.63 10.07
N VAL A 13 3.81 -11.89 9.72
CA VAL A 13 3.90 -11.21 8.42
C VAL A 13 3.94 -12.22 7.27
N GLU A 14 4.74 -13.27 7.39
CA GLU A 14 4.82 -14.36 6.40
C GLU A 14 3.47 -15.06 6.22
N LEU A 15 2.73 -15.29 7.31
CA LEU A 15 1.39 -15.87 7.26
C LEU A 15 0.40 -14.95 6.52
N LEU A 16 0.47 -13.64 6.76
CA LEU A 16 -0.40 -12.67 6.09
C LEU A 16 -0.08 -12.54 4.59
N ILE A 17 1.19 -12.68 4.20
CA ILE A 17 1.60 -12.78 2.80
C ILE A 17 1.10 -14.09 2.18
N ALA A 18 1.26 -15.22 2.86
CA ALA A 18 0.78 -16.53 2.38
C ALA A 18 -0.76 -16.59 2.23
N LYS A 19 -1.49 -15.71 2.92
CA LYS A 19 -2.94 -15.54 2.80
C LYS A 19 -3.37 -14.50 1.75
N ASP A 20 -2.42 -13.98 0.96
CA ASP A 20 -2.65 -12.91 -0.03
C ASP A 20 -3.25 -11.61 0.57
N ILE A 21 -3.04 -11.37 1.87
CA ILE A 21 -3.45 -10.11 2.53
C ILE A 21 -2.46 -9.00 2.19
N PHE A 22 -1.17 -9.34 2.17
CA PHE A 22 -0.08 -8.47 1.73
C PHE A 22 0.57 -9.01 0.46
N ASP A 23 0.98 -8.09 -0.40
CA ASP A 23 1.71 -8.41 -1.62
C ASP A 23 3.14 -8.82 -1.29
N ARG A 24 3.49 -10.05 -1.66
CA ARG A 24 4.81 -10.64 -1.43
C ARG A 24 5.92 -9.77 -1.99
N LYS A 25 5.79 -9.31 -3.23
CA LYS A 25 6.85 -8.57 -3.92
C LYS A 25 7.11 -7.23 -3.25
N MET A 26 6.05 -6.52 -2.86
CA MET A 26 6.19 -5.24 -2.14
C MET A 26 6.84 -5.40 -0.77
N TYR A 27 6.57 -6.50 -0.09
CA TYR A 27 7.25 -6.79 1.16
C TYR A 27 8.72 -7.15 0.93
N GLU A 28 9.03 -8.06 0.02
CA GLU A 28 10.41 -8.51 -0.24
C GLU A 28 11.29 -7.36 -0.80
N ASP A 29 10.81 -6.61 -1.78
CA ASP A 29 11.60 -5.57 -2.47
C ASP A 29 11.65 -4.24 -1.72
N HIS A 30 10.59 -3.89 -0.97
CA HIS A 30 10.43 -2.56 -0.39
C HIS A 30 10.14 -2.56 1.12
N GLN A 31 9.95 -3.72 1.74
CA GLN A 31 9.53 -3.86 3.14
C GLN A 31 8.20 -3.14 3.41
N VAL A 32 7.30 -3.13 2.42
CA VAL A 32 6.00 -2.46 2.49
C VAL A 32 4.88 -3.51 2.63
N LEU A 33 4.17 -3.45 3.75
CA LEU A 33 2.94 -4.23 3.98
C LEU A 33 1.75 -3.56 3.28
N THR A 34 1.53 -3.91 2.02
CA THR A 34 0.47 -3.33 1.20
C THR A 34 -0.22 -4.38 0.34
N SER A 35 -1.38 -4.03 -0.20
CA SER A 35 -2.08 -4.83 -1.20
C SER A 35 -3.00 -3.94 -2.02
N VAL A 36 -3.51 -4.48 -3.14
CA VAL A 36 -4.49 -3.79 -3.97
C VAL A 36 -5.70 -3.34 -3.14
N HIS A 37 -6.19 -4.15 -2.20
CA HIS A 37 -7.34 -3.76 -1.38
C HIS A 37 -7.01 -2.57 -0.46
N ILE A 38 -5.89 -2.65 0.26
CA ILE A 38 -5.43 -1.58 1.18
C ILE A 38 -5.22 -0.27 0.42
N GLN A 39 -4.55 -0.33 -0.73
CA GLN A 39 -4.29 0.86 -1.55
C GLN A 39 -5.58 1.50 -2.08
N LYS A 40 -6.60 0.70 -2.39
CA LYS A 40 -7.92 1.19 -2.84
C LYS A 40 -8.60 1.99 -1.74
N VAL A 41 -8.70 1.39 -0.55
CA VAL A 41 -9.29 2.04 0.62
C VAL A 41 -8.53 3.32 0.96
N TRP A 42 -7.20 3.27 0.91
CA TRP A 42 -6.35 4.44 1.12
C TRP A 42 -6.60 5.54 0.08
N LEU A 43 -6.68 5.21 -1.21
CA LEU A 43 -6.98 6.17 -2.27
C LEU A 43 -8.34 6.82 -2.06
N GLU A 44 -9.38 6.05 -1.78
CA GLU A 44 -10.72 6.59 -1.52
C GLU A 44 -10.73 7.53 -0.30
N ALA A 45 -10.06 7.13 0.79
CA ALA A 45 -9.97 7.94 2.01
C ALA A 45 -9.11 9.22 1.85
N THR A 46 -8.16 9.21 0.92
CA THR A 46 -7.20 10.31 0.71
C THR A 46 -7.43 11.11 -0.57
N LYS A 47 -8.45 10.75 -1.37
CA LYS A 47 -8.77 11.32 -2.69
C LYS A 47 -8.84 12.85 -2.71
N ARG A 48 -9.37 13.47 -1.64
CA ARG A 48 -9.49 14.95 -1.53
C ARG A 48 -8.19 15.65 -1.13
N ARG A 49 -7.21 14.91 -0.60
CA ARG A 49 -5.93 15.42 -0.07
C ARG A 49 -4.76 15.17 -1.01
N LYS A 50 -4.76 14.07 -1.75
CA LYS A 50 -3.70 13.71 -2.71
C LYS A 50 -4.04 14.23 -4.11
N ARG A 51 -3.68 15.50 -4.38
CA ARG A 51 -3.81 16.14 -5.71
C ARG A 51 -2.75 15.70 -6.72
N ASP A 52 -1.57 15.34 -6.24
CA ASP A 52 -0.48 14.83 -7.07
C ASP A 52 -0.14 13.40 -6.62
N LEU A 53 -0.51 12.45 -7.48
CA LEU A 53 -0.24 11.02 -7.32
C LEU A 53 0.94 10.60 -8.19
N THR A 54 1.96 11.46 -8.35
CA THR A 54 3.27 11.07 -8.92
C THR A 54 3.56 9.62 -8.55
N PRO A 55 3.86 8.76 -9.54
CA PRO A 55 3.83 7.31 -9.36
C PRO A 55 4.76 6.92 -8.23
N LEU A 56 4.17 6.61 -7.08
CA LEU A 56 4.91 6.15 -5.92
C LEU A 56 5.44 4.75 -6.28
N PRO A 57 6.73 4.46 -6.03
CA PRO A 57 7.38 3.24 -6.52
C PRO A 57 6.77 1.93 -5.96
N TYR A 58 5.97 2.04 -4.89
CA TYR A 58 5.30 0.93 -4.19
C TYR A 58 3.78 0.89 -4.43
N PHE A 59 3.27 1.67 -5.39
CA PHE A 59 1.86 1.61 -5.76
C PHE A 59 1.63 0.47 -6.75
N LEU A 60 0.78 -0.48 -6.39
CA LEU A 60 0.41 -1.62 -7.23
C LEU A 60 -0.64 -1.24 -8.27
N MET A 61 -1.34 -0.13 -8.07
CA MET A 61 -2.31 0.39 -9.02
C MET A 61 -1.66 1.42 -9.95
N GLU A 62 -2.04 1.35 -11.22
CA GLU A 62 -1.78 2.44 -12.14
C GLU A 62 -2.58 3.67 -11.69
N THR A 63 -1.91 4.61 -11.01
CA THR A 63 -2.49 5.92 -10.76
C THR A 63 -2.47 6.67 -12.09
N LYS A 64 -3.65 6.84 -12.70
CA LYS A 64 -3.82 7.83 -13.77
C LYS A 64 -3.66 9.20 -13.13
N VAL A 65 -2.41 9.64 -12.96
CA VAL A 65 -2.13 11.02 -12.56
C VAL A 65 -2.72 11.89 -13.66
N PRO A 66 -3.71 12.75 -13.37
CA PRO A 66 -4.10 13.77 -14.32
C PRO A 66 -2.86 14.65 -14.49
N LYS A 67 -2.17 14.50 -15.61
CA LYS A 67 -1.23 15.53 -16.02
C LYS A 67 -2.07 16.78 -16.23
N ASN A 68 -1.85 17.73 -15.33
CA ASN A 68 -2.34 19.11 -15.33
C ASN A 68 -3.52 19.39 -14.39
N GLY A 69 -3.26 20.29 -13.43
CA GLY A 69 -4.19 20.73 -12.39
C GLY A 69 -5.27 21.69 -12.91
N LYS A 70 -6.15 21.21 -13.77
CA LYS A 70 -7.44 21.85 -14.04
C LYS A 70 -8.49 20.79 -14.37
N GLU A 71 -9.40 20.56 -13.43
CA GLU A 71 -10.78 20.23 -13.78
C GLU A 71 -11.63 21.41 -13.30
N GLU A 72 -11.93 22.28 -14.26
CA GLU A 72 -13.02 23.23 -14.23
C GLU A 72 -14.31 22.42 -14.39
N ASN A 73 -15.16 22.36 -13.35
CA ASN A 73 -16.57 22.77 -13.36
C ASN A 73 -17.17 22.64 -11.95
#